data_AF-A0A943TZW9-F1
#
_entry.id   AF-A0A943TZW9-F1
#
_cell.length_a   1.000
_cell.length_b   1.000
_cell.length_c   1.000
_cell.angle_alpha   90.00
_cell.angle_beta   90.00
_cell.angle_gamma   90.00
#
_symmetry.space_group_name_H-M   'P 1'
#
loop_
_entity.id
_entity.type
_entity.pdbx_description
1 polymer ?
#
loop_
_entity_poly.entity_id
_entity_poly.type
_entity_poly.pdbx_seq_one_letter_code
_entity_poly.pdbx_strand_id
1 'polypeptide(L)'
;MEESWPVMFGGREIGSLRAHARGAMTVFEAEAADPGGVLRLSVYGGGREGYLGVMSPAGEGRVALRRSLSRAALRGFPERIEYAAPSGEAAPAPEPEKPAPEPVSEPEPEPEPEDGLIWYSSPDGTLSAHDGRRLLVALPADDARVPAWAGDVVRYINGRKYVVFPW
;
A
#
# COMPACT_ATOMS: atom_id res chain seq x y z
N MET A 1 -18.42 19.26 -15.45
CA MET A 1 -17.15 18.85 -16.09
C MET A 1 -17.01 17.37 -15.87
N GLU A 2 -16.82 16.64 -16.95
CA GLU A 2 -16.57 15.20 -16.99
C GLU A 2 -15.16 15.02 -17.54
N GLU A 3 -14.33 14.27 -16.82
CA GLU A 3 -12.94 14.04 -17.15
C GLU A 3 -12.65 12.53 -17.06
N SER A 4 -11.69 12.04 -17.84
CA SER A 4 -11.33 10.62 -17.86
C SER A 4 -9.83 10.41 -17.99
N TRP A 5 -9.33 9.38 -17.30
CA TRP A 5 -7.93 9.01 -17.23
C TRP A 5 -7.75 7.50 -17.32
N PRO A 6 -6.60 7.01 -17.82
CA PRO A 6 -6.32 5.58 -17.87
C PRO A 6 -6.08 5.01 -16.45
N VAL A 7 -6.52 3.77 -16.23
CA VAL A 7 -6.12 2.95 -15.08
C VAL A 7 -4.95 2.07 -15.52
N MET A 8 -3.79 2.31 -14.92
CA MET A 8 -2.54 1.64 -15.22
C MET A 8 -2.28 0.53 -14.20
N PHE A 9 -1.71 -0.59 -14.64
CA PHE A 9 -1.21 -1.66 -13.79
C PHE A 9 0.02 -2.30 -14.45
N GLY A 10 1.15 -2.33 -13.75
CA GLY A 10 2.41 -2.85 -14.31
C GLY A 10 2.84 -2.14 -15.61
N GLY A 11 2.61 -0.82 -15.69
CA GLY A 11 2.95 0.01 -16.86
C GLY A 11 2.03 -0.15 -18.08
N ARG A 12 0.92 -0.90 -17.96
CA ARG A 12 -0.07 -1.08 -19.03
C ARG A 12 -1.41 -0.51 -18.62
N GLU A 13 -2.16 0.02 -19.57
CA GLU A 13 -3.55 0.41 -19.35
C GLU A 13 -4.42 -0.85 -19.24
N ILE A 14 -5.16 -0.98 -18.14
CA ILE A 14 -6.08 -2.10 -17.87
C ILE A 14 -7.53 -1.65 -17.75
N GLY A 15 -7.79 -0.34 -17.80
CA GLY A 15 -9.10 0.23 -17.52
C GLY A 15 -9.14 1.75 -17.63
N SER A 16 -10.25 2.31 -17.17
CA SER A 16 -10.48 3.75 -17.19
C SER A 16 -11.07 4.24 -15.88
N LEU A 17 -10.71 5.46 -15.51
CA LEU A 17 -11.29 6.24 -14.44
C LEU A 17 -12.02 7.42 -15.06
N ARG A 18 -13.23 7.71 -14.58
CA ARG A 18 -14.01 8.91 -14.93
C ARG A 18 -14.32 9.70 -13.68
N ALA A 19 -14.27 11.02 -13.76
CA ALA A 19 -14.76 11.90 -12.71
C ALA A 19 -15.81 12.87 -13.25
N HIS A 20 -16.89 13.08 -12.51
CA HIS A 20 -17.91 14.08 -12.84
C HIS A 20 -18.47 14.76 -11.59
N ALA A 21 -18.92 16.01 -11.75
CA ALA A 21 -19.57 16.75 -10.69
C ALA A 21 -21.02 16.26 -10.48
N ARG A 22 -21.40 16.02 -9.23
CA ARG A 22 -22.77 15.71 -8.79
C ARG A 22 -23.13 16.58 -7.59
N GLY A 23 -23.71 17.76 -7.86
CA GLY A 23 -23.96 18.76 -6.82
C GLY A 23 -22.66 19.27 -6.20
N ALA A 24 -22.58 19.23 -4.87
CA ALA A 24 -21.37 19.63 -4.12
C ALA A 24 -20.25 18.57 -4.10
N MET A 25 -20.48 17.41 -4.72
CA MET A 25 -19.58 16.27 -4.71
C MET A 25 -18.97 16.05 -6.09
N THR A 26 -17.77 15.46 -6.12
CA THR A 26 -17.19 14.86 -7.33
C THR A 26 -17.26 13.35 -7.19
N VAL A 27 -17.80 12.69 -8.20
CA VAL A 27 -17.93 11.23 -8.27
C VAL A 27 -16.85 10.69 -9.18
N PHE A 28 -16.08 9.73 -8.67
CA PHE A 28 -15.08 8.95 -9.37
C PHE A 28 -15.64 7.56 -9.64
N GLU A 29 -15.60 7.13 -10.89
CA GLU A 29 -16.04 5.81 -11.35
C GLU A 29 -14.91 5.17 -12.14
N ALA A 30 -14.39 4.06 -11.64
CA ALA A 30 -13.30 3.33 -12.26
C ALA A 30 -13.75 1.92 -12.62
N GLU A 31 -13.30 1.43 -13.78
CA GLU A 31 -13.49 0.06 -14.23
C GLU A 31 -12.18 -0.43 -14.86
N ALA A 32 -11.78 -1.66 -14.53
CA ALA A 32 -10.56 -2.27 -15.05
C ALA A 32 -10.69 -3.80 -15.16
N ALA A 33 -9.84 -4.41 -15.97
CA ALA A 33 -9.65 -5.86 -15.95
C ALA A 33 -9.12 -6.29 -14.57
N ASP A 34 -9.60 -7.42 -14.06
CA ASP A 34 -9.17 -7.98 -12.78
C ASP A 34 -7.75 -8.56 -12.92
N PRO A 35 -6.73 -7.96 -12.26
CA PRO A 35 -5.36 -8.47 -12.33
C PRO A 35 -5.14 -9.74 -11.49
N GLY A 36 -6.16 -10.21 -10.77
CA GLY A 36 -6.07 -11.32 -9.83
C GLY A 36 -5.56 -10.85 -8.47
N GLY A 37 -6.48 -10.38 -7.61
CA GLY A 37 -6.17 -9.98 -6.24
C GLY A 37 -6.88 -8.69 -5.81
N VAL A 38 -6.49 -8.15 -4.66
CA VAL A 38 -7.07 -6.91 -4.13
C VAL A 38 -6.44 -5.69 -4.80
N LEU A 39 -7.19 -5.01 -5.68
CA LEU A 39 -6.75 -3.78 -6.33
C LEU A 39 -7.17 -2.54 -5.51
N ARG A 40 -6.19 -1.90 -4.86
CA ARG A 40 -6.35 -0.60 -4.18
C ARG A 40 -6.02 0.51 -5.17
N LEU A 41 -6.97 1.37 -5.50
CA LEU A 41 -6.84 2.38 -6.53
C LEU A 41 -6.53 3.77 -5.95
N SER A 42 -5.56 4.44 -6.55
CA SER A 42 -5.24 5.85 -6.33
C SER A 42 -5.18 6.61 -7.65
N VAL A 43 -5.32 7.94 -7.58
CA VAL A 43 -5.00 8.85 -8.69
C VAL A 43 -3.66 9.52 -8.46
N TYR A 44 -2.94 9.75 -9.55
CA TYR A 44 -1.63 10.37 -9.55
C TYR A 44 -1.58 11.58 -10.48
N GLY A 45 -0.77 12.57 -10.11
CA GLY A 45 -0.42 13.69 -10.97
C GLY A 45 0.36 14.76 -10.23
N GLY A 46 1.26 15.46 -10.91
CA GLY A 46 2.14 16.46 -10.29
C GLY A 46 2.95 15.92 -9.10
N GLY A 47 3.34 14.64 -9.13
CA GLY A 47 4.10 13.98 -8.06
C GLY A 47 3.31 13.68 -6.78
N ARG A 48 1.98 13.81 -6.79
CA ARG A 48 1.10 13.52 -5.64
C ARG A 48 0.22 12.31 -5.91
N GLU A 49 -0.15 11.62 -4.84
CA GLU A 49 -1.10 10.50 -4.82
C GLU A 49 -2.40 10.91 -4.10
N GLY A 50 -3.54 10.43 -4.56
CA GLY A 50 -4.82 10.51 -3.86
C GLY A 50 -5.55 9.18 -3.85
N TYR A 51 -5.72 8.57 -2.67
CA TYR A 51 -6.35 7.26 -2.52
C TYR A 51 -7.87 7.29 -2.74
N LEU A 52 -8.38 6.50 -3.69
CA LEU A 52 -9.81 6.41 -4.00
C LEU A 52 -10.52 5.29 -3.23
N GLY A 53 -9.87 4.14 -3.05
CA GLY A 53 -10.45 2.99 -2.37
C GLY A 53 -10.04 1.63 -2.96
N VAL A 54 -10.71 0.58 -2.51
CA VAL A 54 -10.53 -0.79 -3.03
C VAL A 54 -11.54 -1.04 -4.14
N MET A 55 -11.09 -1.59 -5.27
CA MET A 55 -11.98 -2.02 -6.34
C MET A 55 -12.63 -3.36 -5.99
N SER A 56 -13.90 -3.51 -6.33
CA SER A 56 -14.70 -4.71 -6.08
C SER A 56 -14.99 -5.44 -7.38
N PRO A 57 -15.18 -6.78 -7.36
CA PRO A 57 -15.59 -7.54 -8.55
C PRO A 57 -16.87 -6.99 -9.16
N ALA A 58 -16.85 -6.78 -10.48
CA ALA A 58 -17.97 -6.27 -11.27
C ALA A 58 -18.57 -7.32 -12.23
N GLY A 59 -18.03 -8.54 -12.22
CA GLY A 59 -18.38 -9.62 -13.17
C GLY A 59 -17.45 -9.65 -14.38
N GLU A 60 -17.52 -10.73 -15.16
CA GLU A 60 -16.77 -10.88 -16.43
C GLU A 60 -15.25 -10.63 -16.35
N GLY A 61 -14.63 -10.97 -15.21
CA GLY A 61 -13.19 -10.73 -15.00
C GLY A 61 -12.83 -9.24 -14.89
N ARG A 62 -13.77 -8.41 -14.41
CA ARG A 62 -13.56 -6.97 -14.17
C ARG A 62 -13.70 -6.62 -12.70
N VAL A 63 -13.07 -5.51 -12.34
CA VAL A 63 -13.21 -4.84 -11.06
C VAL A 63 -13.67 -3.40 -11.28
N ALA A 64 -14.45 -2.86 -10.36
CA ALA A 64 -14.96 -1.51 -10.42
C ALA A 64 -14.88 -0.80 -9.06
N LEU A 65 -14.83 0.53 -9.09
CA LEU A 65 -14.90 1.38 -7.92
C LEU A 65 -15.80 2.59 -8.21
N ARG A 66 -16.59 2.98 -7.22
CA ARG A 66 -17.30 4.25 -7.22
C ARG A 66 -17.06 4.99 -5.92
N ARG A 67 -16.49 6.19 -5.99
CA ARG A 67 -16.19 7.02 -4.82
C ARG A 67 -16.70 8.44 -5.01
N SER A 68 -17.42 8.97 -4.02
CA SER A 68 -17.86 10.37 -4.01
C SER A 68 -17.06 11.16 -2.98
N LEU A 69 -16.47 12.28 -3.40
CA LEU A 69 -15.63 13.14 -2.55
C LEU A 69 -16.17 14.55 -2.51
N SER A 70 -16.13 15.16 -1.33
CA SER A 70 -16.45 16.58 -1.16
C SER A 70 -15.28 17.45 -1.61
N ARG A 71 -15.53 18.75 -1.80
CA ARG A 71 -14.46 19.71 -2.11
C ARG A 71 -13.38 19.80 -1.03
N ALA A 72 -13.73 19.58 0.24
CA ALA A 72 -12.75 19.54 1.32
C ALA A 72 -11.87 18.29 1.24
N ALA A 73 -12.45 17.12 0.96
CA ALA A 73 -11.71 15.86 0.80
C ALA A 73 -10.74 15.93 -0.40
N LEU A 74 -11.17 16.55 -1.51
CA LEU A 74 -10.35 16.72 -2.71
C LEU A 74 -9.10 17.58 -2.50
N ARG A 75 -8.98 18.38 -1.43
CA ARG A 75 -7.75 19.14 -1.16
C ARG A 75 -6.53 18.23 -0.89
N GLY A 76 -6.78 16.99 -0.46
CA GLY A 76 -5.73 15.98 -0.29
C GLY A 76 -5.24 15.36 -1.59
N PHE A 77 -5.99 15.52 -2.69
CA PHE A 77 -5.72 14.87 -3.98
C PHE A 77 -4.83 15.74 -4.88
N PRO A 78 -4.25 15.17 -5.95
CA PRO A 78 -3.58 15.92 -7.00
C PRO A 78 -4.49 17.01 -7.60
N GLU A 79 -3.93 18.20 -7.85
CA GLU A 79 -4.69 19.30 -8.49
C GLU A 79 -4.98 19.03 -9.97
N ARG A 80 -4.08 18.28 -10.63
CA ARG A 80 -4.25 17.77 -11.99
C ARG A 80 -3.97 16.27 -11.94
N ILE A 81 -4.96 15.48 -12.30
CA ILE A 81 -4.82 14.02 -12.42
C ILE A 81 -4.22 13.72 -13.80
N GLU A 82 -3.30 12.77 -13.85
CA GLU A 82 -2.65 12.30 -15.06
C GLU A 82 -3.07 10.85 -15.36
N TYR A 83 -3.13 10.00 -14.34
CA TYR A 83 -3.56 8.60 -14.44
C TYR A 83 -4.05 8.06 -13.08
N ALA A 84 -4.67 6.88 -13.11
CA ALA A 84 -4.96 6.09 -11.92
C ALA A 84 -4.12 4.81 -11.93
N ALA A 85 -3.71 4.32 -10.77
CA ALA A 85 -2.90 3.11 -10.65
C ALA A 85 -3.06 2.48 -9.25
N PRO A 86 -2.53 1.27 -9.01
CA PRO A 86 -2.38 0.75 -7.65
C PRO A 86 -1.80 1.79 -6.69
N SER A 87 -2.36 1.84 -5.48
CA SER A 87 -1.85 2.73 -4.43
C SER A 87 -0.40 2.38 -4.09
N GLY A 88 0.45 3.39 -3.95
CA GLY A 88 1.90 3.22 -3.76
C GLY A 88 2.75 3.03 -5.03
N GLU A 89 2.17 2.94 -6.23
CA GLU A 89 2.89 2.87 -7.51
C GLU A 89 3.32 4.24 -8.08
N ALA A 90 3.46 5.28 -7.27
CA ALA A 90 4.01 6.55 -7.77
C ALA A 90 5.35 6.27 -8.48
N ALA A 91 5.47 6.71 -9.74
CA ALA A 91 6.77 6.76 -10.40
C ALA A 91 7.74 7.46 -9.46
N PRO A 92 8.99 6.96 -9.30
CA PRO A 92 9.93 7.57 -8.38
C PRO A 92 10.00 9.06 -8.69
N ALA A 93 9.64 9.90 -7.72
CA ALA A 93 9.96 11.31 -7.79
C ALA A 93 11.46 11.39 -8.12
N PRO A 94 11.92 12.34 -8.95
CA PRO A 94 13.35 12.61 -8.98
C PRO A 94 13.77 12.84 -7.53
N GLU A 95 14.63 11.96 -7.02
CA GLU A 95 15.17 12.11 -5.67
C GLU A 95 15.64 13.56 -5.57
N PRO A 96 15.18 14.36 -4.58
CA PRO A 96 15.93 15.57 -4.26
C PRO A 96 17.36 15.10 -4.02
N GLU A 97 18.33 15.63 -4.76
CA GLU A 97 19.75 15.32 -4.56
C GLU A 97 20.02 15.40 -3.07
N LYS A 98 20.16 14.23 -2.43
CA LYS A 98 20.57 14.16 -1.04
C LYS A 98 21.91 14.88 -0.98
N PRO A 99 22.12 15.87 -0.08
CA PRO A 99 23.47 16.28 0.21
C PRO A 99 24.21 15.02 0.67
N ALA A 100 25.35 14.75 0.03
CA ALA A 100 26.19 13.61 0.37
C ALA A 100 26.45 13.61 1.88
N PRO A 101 26.16 12.51 2.61
CA PRO A 101 26.54 12.45 4.01
C PRO A 101 28.07 12.40 4.08
N GLU A 102 28.64 13.32 4.85
CA GLU A 102 30.05 13.27 5.25
C GLU A 102 30.36 11.93 5.93
N PRO A 103 31.59 11.38 5.75
CA PRO A 103 31.91 10.06 6.25
C PRO A 103 32.08 10.12 7.77
N VAL A 104 31.20 9.45 8.51
CA VAL A 104 31.40 9.18 9.93
C VAL A 104 31.33 7.68 10.16
N SER A 105 32.52 7.11 10.26
CA SER A 105 32.96 5.94 11.02
C SER A 105 32.06 4.70 11.06
N GLU A 106 32.53 3.64 10.38
CA GLU A 106 32.29 2.24 10.72
C GLU A 106 32.54 1.96 12.21
N PRO A 107 31.64 1.23 12.87
CA PRO A 107 32.01 0.26 13.89
C PRO A 107 31.92 -1.17 13.34
N GLU A 108 32.93 -1.95 13.75
CA GLU A 108 33.15 -3.39 13.50
C GLU A 108 31.95 -4.31 13.79
N PRO A 109 31.93 -5.54 13.21
CA PRO A 109 30.78 -6.43 13.19
C PRO A 109 30.73 -7.39 14.38
N GLU A 110 29.55 -7.67 14.94
CA GLU A 110 29.19 -8.93 15.65
C GLU A 110 27.74 -8.86 16.21
N PRO A 111 27.01 -9.98 16.40
CA PRO A 111 27.07 -11.31 15.78
C PRO A 111 25.89 -11.53 14.81
N GLU A 112 26.02 -12.42 13.82
CA GLU A 112 24.90 -12.84 12.98
C GLU A 112 23.92 -13.71 13.79
N PRO A 113 22.65 -13.30 14.00
CA PRO A 113 21.64 -14.23 14.47
C PRO A 113 21.11 -15.03 13.29
N GLU A 114 20.96 -16.33 13.53
CA GLU A 114 20.37 -17.30 12.60
C GLU A 114 19.04 -16.78 12.04
N ASP A 115 18.93 -16.82 10.71
CA ASP A 115 17.93 -16.19 9.85
C ASP A 115 17.98 -14.65 9.89
N GLY A 116 18.65 -14.02 8.91
CA GLY A 116 18.90 -12.57 8.78
C GLY A 116 17.67 -11.65 8.63
N LEU A 117 16.58 -11.95 9.32
CA LEU A 117 15.34 -11.20 9.38
C LEU A 117 15.33 -10.29 10.62
N ILE A 118 15.58 -9.00 10.39
CA ILE A 118 15.58 -7.97 11.44
C ILE A 118 14.14 -7.53 11.74
N TRP A 119 13.75 -7.57 13.03
CA TRP A 119 12.44 -7.14 13.51
C TRP A 119 12.48 -5.76 14.17
N TYR A 120 11.57 -4.88 13.77
CA TYR A 120 11.36 -3.54 14.32
C TYR A 120 10.12 -3.51 15.23
N SER A 121 10.24 -2.96 16.43
CA SER A 121 9.17 -2.88 17.42
C SER A 121 8.36 -1.58 17.32
N SER A 122 7.04 -1.71 17.48
CA SER A 122 6.11 -0.60 17.66
C SER A 122 5.72 -0.43 19.13
N PRO A 123 5.28 0.76 19.58
CA PRO A 123 4.88 1.01 20.98
C PRO A 123 3.73 0.13 21.49
N ASP A 124 2.91 -0.40 20.59
CA ASP A 124 1.79 -1.32 20.88
C ASP A 124 2.26 -2.79 21.04
N GLY A 125 3.55 -3.06 20.88
CA GLY A 125 4.14 -4.39 20.97
C GLY A 125 4.14 -5.18 19.66
N THR A 126 3.58 -4.63 18.58
CA THR A 126 3.62 -5.22 17.23
C THR A 126 5.06 -5.20 16.71
N LEU A 127 5.50 -6.30 16.08
CA LEU A 127 6.78 -6.33 15.36
C LEU A 127 6.54 -6.29 13.86
N SER A 128 7.47 -5.66 13.13
CA SER A 128 7.50 -5.68 11.68
C SER A 128 8.87 -6.10 11.17
N ALA A 129 8.92 -6.92 10.13
CA ALA A 129 10.18 -7.32 9.49
C ALA A 129 9.99 -7.46 7.99
N HIS A 130 11.07 -7.34 7.22
CA HIS A 130 11.03 -7.52 5.77
C HIS A 130 11.89 -8.72 5.38
N ASP A 131 11.29 -9.77 4.80
CA ASP A 131 11.99 -11.02 4.43
C ASP A 131 12.67 -10.96 3.06
N GLY A 132 12.78 -9.76 2.49
CA GLY A 132 13.28 -9.52 1.13
C GLY A 132 12.22 -9.66 0.05
N ARG A 133 11.02 -10.19 0.37
CA ARG A 133 9.91 -10.33 -0.58
C ARG A 133 8.65 -9.60 -0.12
N ARG A 134 8.41 -9.52 1.19
CA ARG A 134 7.18 -8.99 1.76
C ARG A 134 7.42 -8.46 3.17
N LEU A 135 6.50 -7.60 3.59
CA LEU A 135 6.40 -7.18 4.98
C LEU A 135 5.78 -8.32 5.79
N LEU A 136 6.39 -8.63 6.92
CA LEU A 136 5.85 -9.50 7.94
C LEU A 136 5.41 -8.63 9.12
N VAL A 137 4.21 -8.90 9.63
CA VAL A 137 3.66 -8.24 10.82
C VAL A 137 3.42 -9.30 11.89
N ALA A 138 4.02 -9.11 13.07
CA ALA A 138 3.90 -10.02 14.21
C ALA A 138 3.04 -9.36 15.30
N LEU A 139 1.86 -9.91 15.55
CA LEU A 139 0.96 -9.45 16.62
C LEU A 139 1.22 -10.26 17.91
N PRO A 140 1.31 -9.61 19.09
CA PRO A 140 1.50 -10.31 20.35
C PRO A 140 0.40 -11.34 20.60
N ALA A 141 0.79 -12.55 21.02
CA ALA A 141 -0.12 -13.68 21.22
C ALA A 141 -0.18 -14.14 22.68
N ASP A 142 0.18 -13.28 23.63
CA ASP A 142 0.27 -13.63 25.06
C ASP A 142 -1.11 -14.03 25.62
N ASP A 143 -2.17 -13.32 25.23
CA ASP A 143 -3.56 -13.56 25.65
C ASP A 143 -4.46 -14.11 24.53
N ALA A 144 -3.94 -14.25 23.31
CA ALA A 144 -4.74 -14.66 22.16
C ALA A 144 -4.92 -16.19 22.11
N ARG A 145 -6.17 -16.66 22.09
CA ARG A 145 -6.49 -18.05 21.73
C ARG A 145 -6.23 -18.24 20.24
N VAL A 146 -4.99 -18.61 19.91
CA VAL A 146 -4.58 -18.92 18.54
C VAL A 146 -5.44 -20.08 18.02
N PRO A 147 -6.19 -19.89 16.93
CA PRO A 147 -6.96 -20.97 16.32
C PRO A 147 -6.05 -22.15 15.94
N ALA A 148 -6.53 -23.39 16.04
CA ALA A 148 -5.71 -24.59 15.80
C ALA A 148 -5.11 -24.65 14.38
N TRP A 149 -5.74 -23.99 13.41
CA TRP A 149 -5.23 -23.88 12.03
C TRP A 149 -4.06 -22.90 11.88
N ALA A 150 -3.82 -22.03 12.87
CA ALA A 150 -2.79 -20.99 12.83
C ALA A 150 -1.45 -21.44 13.44
N GLY A 151 -1.24 -22.75 13.62
CA GLY A 151 0.01 -23.28 14.18
C GLY A 151 1.26 -22.81 13.41
N ASP A 152 1.20 -22.84 12.07
CA ASP A 152 2.34 -22.52 11.20
C ASP A 152 2.69 -21.03 11.14
N VAL A 153 1.79 -20.16 11.64
CA VAL A 153 2.01 -18.71 11.70
C VAL A 153 2.41 -18.23 13.10
N VAL A 154 2.50 -19.12 14.09
CA VAL A 154 3.01 -18.77 15.43
C VAL A 154 4.53 -18.83 15.43
N ARG A 155 5.17 -17.75 15.91
CA ARG A 155 6.62 -17.71 16.11
C ARG A 155 6.96 -17.16 17.48
N TYR A 156 8.10 -17.61 18.00
CA TYR A 156 8.74 -16.97 19.14
C TYR A 156 9.80 -16.01 18.62
N ILE A 157 9.65 -14.73 18.94
CA ILE A 157 10.58 -13.68 18.56
C ILE A 157 11.04 -13.02 19.85
N ASN A 158 12.35 -13.03 20.11
CA ASN A 158 12.95 -12.51 21.36
C ASN A 158 12.29 -13.07 22.64
N GLY A 159 11.93 -14.36 22.63
CA GLY A 159 11.31 -15.04 23.78
C GLY A 159 9.82 -14.74 24.00
N ARG A 160 9.19 -13.90 23.18
CA ARG A 160 7.76 -13.60 23.24
C ARG A 160 7.01 -14.26 22.09
N LYS A 161 5.76 -14.67 22.34
CA LYS A 161 4.92 -15.39 21.38
C LYS A 161 4.18 -14.42 20.48
N TYR A 162 4.29 -14.63 19.18
CA TYR A 162 3.65 -13.81 18.16
C TYR A 162 2.89 -14.65 17.14
N VAL A 163 1.85 -14.07 16.54
CA VAL A 163 1.28 -14.54 15.27
C VAL A 163 1.81 -13.67 14.14
N VAL A 164 2.50 -14.27 13.18
CA VAL A 164 3.18 -13.60 12.08
C VAL A 164 2.39 -13.73 10.80
N PHE A 165 1.98 -12.59 10.25
CA PHE A 165 1.24 -12.50 9.00
C PHE A 165 2.11 -11.90 7.90
N PRO A 166 2.08 -12.45 6.68
CA PRO A 166 2.54 -11.72 5.51
C PRO A 166 1.53 -10.61 5.21
N TRP A 167 2.03 -9.40 4.97
CA TRP A 167 1.25 -8.22 4.61
C TRP A 167 1.59 -7.75 3.20
#